data_AF-A0A8J8EXG5-F1
#
_entry.id   AF-A0A8J8EXG5-F1
#
_cell.length_a   1.000
_cell.length_b   1.000
_cell.length_c   1.000
_cell.angle_alpha   90.00
_cell.angle_beta   90.00
_cell.angle_gamma   90.00
#
_symmetry.space_group_name_H-M   'P 1'
#
loop_
_entity.id
_entity.type
_entity.pdbx_description
1 polymer ?
#
loop_
_entity_poly.entity_id
_entity_poly.type
_entity_poly.pdbx_seq_one_letter_code
_entity_poly.pdbx_strand_id
1 'polypeptide(L)'
;MVSELIRVLKEKYSFLSVMLESIERAIADIEGGKNPEEIYYTLTTFLGEFPTRAILQKLADEKGLGIKVKDKESAVEAIKMLGE
;
A
#
# COMPACT_ATOMS: atom_id res chain seq x y z
N MET A 1 -5.79 23.19 -7.46
CA MET A 1 -6.42 22.90 -6.13
C MET A 1 -5.97 21.59 -5.50
N VAL A 2 -6.48 20.40 -5.86
CA VAL A 2 -6.07 19.13 -5.22
C VAL A 2 -4.59 18.79 -5.52
N SER A 3 -4.16 19.02 -6.76
CA SER A 3 -2.77 18.87 -7.21
C SER A 3 -1.81 19.89 -6.57
N GLU A 4 -2.30 21.08 -6.19
CA GLU A 4 -1.51 22.08 -5.45
C GLU A 4 -1.37 21.72 -3.98
N LEU A 5 -2.41 21.15 -3.36
CA LEU A 5 -2.36 20.70 -1.97
C LEU A 5 -1.32 19.59 -1.78
N ILE A 6 -1.30 18.61 -2.70
CA ILE A 6 -0.31 17.53 -2.69
C ILE A 6 1.10 18.09 -2.90
N ARG A 7 1.28 19.05 -3.83
CA ARG A 7 2.58 19.70 -4.05
C ARG A 7 3.09 20.42 -2.80
N VAL A 8 2.24 21.21 -2.14
CA VAL A 8 2.60 21.92 -0.89
C VAL A 8 2.92 20.97 0.25
N LEU A 9 2.21 19.84 0.37
CA LEU A 9 2.52 18.81 1.36
C LEU A 9 3.86 18.12 1.08
N LYS A 10 4.17 17.81 -0.18
CA LYS A 10 5.48 17.26 -0.61
C LYS A 10 6.63 18.25 -0.41
N GLU A 11 6.41 19.55 -0.67
CA GLU A 11 7.42 20.61 -0.52
C GLU A 11 7.67 21.03 0.95
N LYS A 12 6.63 21.13 1.79
CA LYS A 12 6.78 21.56 3.20
C LYS A 12 7.14 20.45 4.17
N TYR A 13 6.78 19.20 3.86
CA TYR A 13 7.01 18.06 4.76
C TYR A 13 7.78 16.98 4.00
N SER A 14 9.11 17.14 3.94
CA SER A 14 10.04 16.19 3.32
C SER A 14 9.79 14.74 3.75
N PHE A 15 9.42 14.54 5.02
CA PHE A 15 8.99 13.25 5.56
C PHE A 15 7.76 12.66 4.86
N LEU A 16 6.73 13.48 4.58
CA LEU A 16 5.52 13.03 3.90
C LEU A 16 5.79 12.62 2.45
N SER A 17 6.71 13.32 1.76
CA SER A 17 7.14 12.93 0.40
C SER A 17 7.83 11.57 0.41
N VAL A 18 8.77 11.35 1.33
CA VAL A 18 9.49 10.07 1.46
C VAL A 18 8.53 8.91 1.76
N MET A 19 7.54 9.12 2.63
CA MET A 19 6.52 8.09 2.88
C MET A 19 5.70 7.78 1.63
N LEU A 20 5.21 8.81 0.92
CA LEU A 20 4.41 8.63 -0.28
C LEU A 20 5.21 7.93 -1.40
N GLU A 21 6.46 8.31 -1.62
CA GLU A 21 7.35 7.66 -2.60
C GLU A 21 7.62 6.20 -2.24
N SER A 22 7.75 5.88 -0.95
CA SER A 22 7.97 4.50 -0.48
C SER A 22 6.71 3.65 -0.68
N ILE A 23 5.53 4.21 -0.48
CA ILE A 23 4.24 3.55 -0.74
C ILE A 23 4.02 3.36 -2.25
N GLU A 24 4.29 4.40 -3.06
CA GLU A 24 4.21 4.31 -4.53
C GLU A 24 5.13 3.20 -5.05
N ARG A 25 6.34 3.07 -4.50
CA ARG A 25 7.26 1.98 -4.84
C ARG A 25 6.72 0.62 -4.40
N ALA A 26 6.17 0.50 -3.20
CA ALA A 26 5.59 -0.76 -2.73
C ALA A 26 4.40 -1.20 -3.62
N ILE A 27 3.59 -0.27 -4.11
CA ILE A 27 2.49 -0.56 -5.04
C ILE A 27 3.04 -1.02 -6.40
N ALA A 28 4.04 -0.35 -6.95
CA ALA A 28 4.69 -0.78 -8.19
C ALA A 28 5.31 -2.18 -8.06
N ASP A 29 5.80 -2.53 -6.87
CA ASP A 29 6.35 -3.85 -6.57
C ASP A 29 5.27 -4.95 -6.53
N ILE A 30 4.02 -4.61 -6.17
CA ILE A 30 2.85 -5.51 -6.31
C ILE A 30 2.62 -5.83 -7.78
N GLU A 31 2.57 -4.81 -8.62
CA GLU A 31 2.37 -4.96 -10.07
C GLU A 31 3.52 -5.71 -10.75
N GLY A 32 4.73 -5.61 -10.20
CA GLY A 32 5.93 -6.30 -10.68
C GLY A 32 6.10 -7.74 -10.20
N GLY A 33 5.14 -8.28 -9.42
CA GLY A 33 5.20 -9.67 -8.92
C GLY A 33 6.35 -9.93 -7.94
N LYS A 34 6.80 -8.91 -7.18
CA LYS A 34 7.82 -9.09 -6.14
C LYS A 34 7.27 -9.85 -4.92
N ASN A 35 8.16 -10.21 -4.01
CA ASN A 35 7.83 -10.96 -2.80
C ASN A 35 6.71 -10.27 -1.97
N PRO A 36 5.51 -10.87 -1.84
CA PRO A 36 4.39 -10.30 -1.10
C PRO A 36 4.69 -9.95 0.36
N GLU A 37 5.59 -10.69 1.01
CA GLU A 37 5.96 -10.44 2.40
C GLU A 37 6.80 -9.17 2.55
N GLU A 38 7.70 -8.90 1.61
CA GLU A 38 8.52 -7.68 1.59
C GLU A 38 7.68 -6.44 1.31
N ILE A 39 6.69 -6.58 0.43
CA ILE A 39 5.72 -5.52 0.14
C ILE A 39 4.90 -5.22 1.39
N TYR A 40 4.35 -6.25 2.04
CA TYR A 40 3.58 -6.07 3.28
C TYR A 40 4.44 -5.42 4.37
N TYR A 41 5.69 -5.84 4.53
CA TYR A 41 6.62 -5.22 5.48
C TYR A 41 6.87 -3.75 5.17
N THR A 42 7.06 -3.40 3.90
CA THR A 42 7.26 -2.01 3.48
C THR A 42 6.02 -1.17 3.77
N LEU A 43 4.84 -1.64 3.38
CA LEU A 43 3.58 -0.93 3.63
C LEU A 43 3.36 -0.71 5.13
N THR A 44 3.49 -1.75 5.95
CA THR A 44 3.29 -1.64 7.40
C THR A 44 4.34 -0.77 8.08
N THR A 45 5.56 -0.70 7.57
CA THR A 45 6.61 0.20 8.07
C THR A 45 6.26 1.68 7.88
N PHE A 46 5.72 2.04 6.71
CA PHE A 46 5.44 3.45 6.38
C PHE A 46 4.01 3.90 6.71
N LEU A 47 3.03 3.00 6.61
CA LEU A 47 1.61 3.30 6.87
C LEU A 47 1.16 2.86 8.25
N GLY A 48 1.85 1.90 8.87
CA GLY A 48 1.35 1.16 10.02
C GLY A 48 0.45 -0.01 9.64
N GLU A 49 0.26 -0.93 10.59
CA GLU A 49 -0.49 -2.17 10.42
C GLU A 49 -1.97 -1.96 10.05
N PHE A 50 -2.66 -1.09 10.78
CA PHE A 50 -4.08 -0.86 10.58
C PHE A 50 -4.38 -0.20 9.22
N PRO A 51 -3.70 0.90 8.84
CA PRO A 51 -3.92 1.51 7.53
C PRO A 51 -3.55 0.60 6.36
N THR A 52 -2.47 -0.20 6.50
CA THR A 52 -2.08 -1.18 5.47
C THR A 52 -3.20 -2.18 5.19
N ARG A 53 -3.75 -2.80 6.23
CA ARG A 53 -4.86 -3.76 6.08
C ARG A 53 -6.11 -3.12 5.47
N ALA A 54 -6.44 -1.89 5.85
CA ALA A 54 -7.60 -1.18 5.30
C ALA A 54 -7.46 -0.90 3.80
N ILE A 55 -6.26 -0.50 3.36
CA ILE A 55 -5.97 -0.27 1.94
C ILE A 55 -6.04 -1.59 1.16
N LEU A 56 -5.41 -2.65 1.67
CA LEU A 56 -5.43 -3.96 1.02
C LEU A 56 -6.84 -4.53 0.93
N GLN A 57 -7.66 -4.39 1.98
CA GLN A 57 -9.06 -4.78 1.93
C GLN A 57 -9.82 -4.02 0.84
N LYS A 58 -9.62 -2.70 0.74
CA LYS A 58 -10.28 -1.87 -0.26
C LYS A 58 -9.89 -2.28 -1.68
N LEU A 59 -8.60 -2.51 -1.93
CA LEU A 59 -8.09 -2.96 -3.22
C LEU A 59 -8.64 -4.35 -3.59
N ALA A 60 -8.69 -5.26 -2.62
CA ALA A 60 -9.26 -6.60 -2.81
C ALA A 60 -10.77 -6.56 -3.12
N ASP A 61 -11.51 -5.68 -2.45
CA ASP A 61 -12.94 -5.46 -2.71
C ASP A 61 -13.16 -4.84 -4.11
N GLU A 62 -12.33 -3.88 -4.52
CA GLU A 62 -12.38 -3.24 -5.84
C GLU A 62 -12.08 -4.22 -6.99
N LYS A 63 -11.13 -5.15 -6.80
CA LYS A 63 -10.83 -6.22 -7.76
C LYS A 63 -11.76 -7.44 -7.63
N GLY A 64 -12.69 -7.46 -6.68
CA GLY A 64 -13.63 -8.57 -6.49
C GLY A 64 -12.97 -9.88 -6.04
N LEU A 65 -11.86 -9.82 -5.31
CA LEU A 65 -11.04 -11.00 -4.95
C LEU A 65 -11.67 -11.89 -3.85
N GLY A 66 -12.71 -11.42 -3.17
CA GLY A 66 -13.44 -12.21 -2.17
C GLY A 66 -12.68 -12.50 -0.88
N ILE A 67 -11.49 -11.91 -0.67
CA ILE A 67 -10.67 -12.08 0.54
C ILE A 67 -10.98 -11.04 1.62
N LYS A 68 -10.89 -11.46 2.88
CA LYS A 68 -10.96 -10.57 4.05
C LYS A 68 -9.61 -10.43 4.72
N VAL A 69 -9.05 -9.22 4.70
CA VAL A 69 -7.75 -8.86 5.27
C VAL A 69 -7.90 -8.56 6.76
N LYS A 70 -7.67 -9.57 7.60
CA LYS A 70 -7.86 -9.51 9.06
C LYS A 70 -6.55 -9.56 9.83
N ASP A 71 -5.52 -10.13 9.24
CA ASP A 71 -4.22 -10.41 9.85
C ASP A 71 -3.13 -10.34 8.77
N LYS A 72 -1.89 -10.60 9.19
CA LYS A 72 -0.73 -10.61 8.30
C LYS A 72 -0.88 -11.62 7.16
N GLU A 73 -1.32 -12.84 7.46
CA GLU A 73 -1.42 -13.92 6.46
C GLU A 73 -2.42 -13.56 5.36
N SER A 74 -3.61 -13.10 5.74
CA SER A 74 -4.62 -12.62 4.80
C SER A 74 -4.21 -11.35 4.05
N ALA A 75 -3.37 -10.50 4.64
CA ALA A 75 -2.80 -9.34 3.95
C ALA A 75 -1.77 -9.73 2.88
N VAL A 76 -0.88 -10.67 3.20
CA VAL A 76 0.13 -11.20 2.27
C VAL A 76 -0.55 -11.93 1.11
N GLU A 77 -1.59 -12.72 1.40
CA GLU A 77 -2.38 -13.39 0.36
C GLU A 77 -3.09 -12.39 -0.54
N ALA A 78 -3.70 -11.33 0.03
CA ALA A 78 -4.30 -10.27 -0.77
C ALA A 78 -3.29 -9.58 -1.69
N ILE A 79 -2.07 -9.30 -1.22
CA ILE A 79 -1.00 -8.73 -2.05
C ILE A 79 -0.66 -9.68 -3.21
N LYS A 80 -0.56 -10.98 -2.93
CA LYS A 80 -0.24 -11.99 -3.94
C LYS A 80 -1.29 -12.04 -5.04
N MET A 81 -2.57 -12.08 -4.67
CA MET A 81 -3.70 -12.04 -5.61
C MET A 81 -3.81 -10.71 -6.36
N LEU A 82 -3.34 -9.60 -5.78
CA LEU A 82 -3.36 -8.29 -6.44
C LEU A 82 -2.28 -8.16 -7.52
N GLY A 83 -1.17 -8.91 -7.41
CA GLY A 83 -0.08 -8.95 -8.38
C GLY A 83 -0.26 -9.96 -9.54
N GLU A 84 -1.31 -10.78 -9.47
CA GLU A 84 -1.80 -11.63 -10.58
C GLU A 84 -2.79 -10.87 -11.48
#